data_AF-A0A443QGD9-F1
#
_entry.id   AF-A0A443QGD9-F1
#
_cell.length_a   1.000
_cell.length_b   1.000
_cell.length_c   1.000
_cell.angle_alpha   90.00
_cell.angle_beta   90.00
_cell.angle_gamma   90.00
#
_symmetry.space_group_name_H-M   'P 1'
#
loop_
_entity.id
_entity.type
_entity.pdbx_description
1 polymer ?
#
loop_
_entity_poly.entity_id
_entity_poly.type
_entity_poly.pdbx_seq_one_letter_code
_entity_poly.pdbx_strand_id
1 'polypeptide(L)'
;MKELEEFKRSIEFEANDCENKTIKIAIEGNRGSGKASFIEYVRLILPSFFVEIREAIWNESNNAIENLMKSYNQDSKRWSFAYQSFIYTANLKRNSQPSNKNILIENNSILTSHQCYTSLLKEGKFINEIESELLDIMYEELEKKMKYDLIIYIRTDPITCFERYIKKHGNSQ
;
A
#
# COMPACT_ATOMS: atom_id res chain seq x y z
N MET A 1 2.26 -8.65 -29.08
CA MET A 1 0.90 -8.12 -29.30
C MET A 1 -0.13 -9.24 -29.40
N LYS A 2 0.01 -10.20 -30.32
CA LYS A 2 -0.96 -11.30 -30.49
C LYS A 2 -1.14 -12.19 -29.23
N GLU A 3 -0.05 -12.61 -28.60
CA GLU A 3 -0.07 -13.40 -27.34
C GLU A 3 -0.73 -12.64 -26.17
N LEU A 4 -0.58 -11.32 -26.12
CA LEU A 4 -1.18 -10.49 -25.08
C LEU A 4 -2.71 -10.38 -25.26
N GLU A 5 -3.17 -10.32 -26.51
CA GLU A 5 -4.61 -10.33 -26.79
C GLU A 5 -5.24 -11.71 -26.54
N GLU A 6 -4.55 -12.79 -26.89
CA GLU A 6 -4.97 -14.15 -26.57
C GLU A 6 -5.09 -14.36 -25.05
N PHE A 7 -4.12 -13.85 -24.28
CA PHE A 7 -4.17 -13.86 -22.82
C PHE A 7 -5.31 -13.01 -22.23
N LYS A 8 -5.57 -11.82 -22.79
CA LYS A 8 -6.72 -10.99 -22.36
C LYS A 8 -8.05 -11.70 -22.59
N ARG A 9 -8.17 -12.38 -23.73
CA ARG A 9 -9.38 -13.12 -24.11
C ARG A 9 -9.61 -14.37 -23.25
N SER A 10 -8.54 -15.04 -22.79
CA SER A 10 -8.69 -16.16 -21.85
C SER A 10 -9.19 -15.70 -20.47
N ILE A 11 -8.71 -14.54 -19.99
CA ILE A 11 -9.19 -13.94 -18.74
C ILE A 11 -10.67 -13.57 -18.82
N GLU A 12 -11.12 -12.99 -19.94
CA GLU A 12 -12.53 -12.65 -20.17
C GLU A 12 -13.46 -13.86 -20.06
N PHE A 13 -13.00 -15.01 -20.57
CA PHE A 13 -13.76 -16.25 -20.50
C PHE A 13 -13.85 -16.79 -19.07
N GLU A 14 -12.72 -16.87 -18.36
CA GLU A 14 -12.65 -17.37 -16.98
C GLU A 14 -13.42 -16.47 -15.99
N ALA A 15 -13.37 -15.14 -16.16
CA ALA A 15 -14.05 -14.20 -15.27
C ALA A 15 -15.58 -14.39 -15.22
N ASN A 16 -16.17 -14.92 -16.30
CA ASN A 16 -17.60 -15.21 -16.39
C ASN A 16 -18.02 -16.53 -15.71
N ASP A 17 -17.06 -17.39 -15.36
CA ASP A 17 -17.29 -18.73 -14.80
C ASP A 17 -16.91 -18.85 -13.31
N CYS A 18 -16.31 -17.79 -12.73
CA CYS A 18 -15.85 -17.79 -11.34
C CYS A 18 -16.96 -17.39 -10.35
N GLU A 19 -17.22 -18.24 -9.35
CA GLU A 19 -18.03 -17.89 -8.17
C GLU A 19 -17.45 -16.69 -7.39
N ASN A 20 -18.36 -15.88 -6.82
CA ASN A 20 -18.27 -14.52 -6.24
C ASN A 20 -17.23 -14.24 -5.11
N LYS A 21 -16.02 -14.81 -5.13
CA LYS A 21 -14.97 -14.47 -4.15
C LYS A 21 -13.85 -13.66 -4.79
N THR A 22 -13.74 -12.38 -4.42
CA THR A 22 -12.60 -11.53 -4.76
C THR A 22 -11.32 -12.05 -4.11
N ILE A 23 -10.27 -12.28 -4.90
CA ILE A 23 -8.92 -12.58 -4.44
C ILE A 23 -8.23 -11.29 -4.03
N LYS A 24 -7.76 -11.20 -2.79
CA LYS A 24 -7.04 -10.02 -2.25
C LYS A 24 -5.54 -10.24 -2.28
N ILE A 25 -4.83 -9.36 -2.98
CA ILE A 25 -3.38 -9.41 -3.16
C ILE A 25 -2.74 -8.16 -2.58
N ALA A 26 -1.73 -8.32 -1.72
CA ALA A 26 -0.86 -7.23 -1.29
C ALA A 26 0.40 -7.19 -2.13
N ILE A 27 0.77 -6.02 -2.66
CA ILE A 27 2.07 -5.79 -3.30
C ILE A 27 2.97 -5.04 -2.33
N GLU A 28 4.04 -5.70 -1.92
CA GLU A 28 4.99 -5.22 -0.91
C GLU A 28 6.38 -5.00 -1.47
N GLY A 29 7.17 -4.16 -0.80
CA GLY A 29 8.51 -3.80 -1.24
C GLY A 29 8.95 -2.45 -0.68
N ASN A 30 10.24 -2.14 -0.77
CA ASN A 30 10.77 -0.87 -0.29
C ASN A 30 10.37 0.32 -1.21
N ARG A 31 10.50 1.56 -0.74
CA ARG A 31 10.46 2.75 -1.62
C ARG A 31 11.59 2.62 -2.64
N GLY A 32 11.30 2.82 -3.92
CA GLY A 32 12.28 2.64 -5.00
C GLY A 32 12.46 1.19 -5.49
N SER A 33 11.78 0.18 -4.93
CA SER A 33 11.91 -1.22 -5.39
C SER A 33 11.33 -1.48 -6.78
N GLY A 34 10.44 -0.60 -7.27
CA GLY A 34 9.77 -0.75 -8.57
C GLY A 34 8.31 -1.15 -8.49
N LYS A 35 7.69 -1.18 -7.29
CA LYS A 35 6.25 -1.49 -7.12
C LYS A 35 5.33 -0.68 -8.03
N ALA A 36 5.54 0.63 -8.12
CA ALA A 36 4.71 1.49 -8.96
C ALA A 36 4.80 1.06 -10.44
N SER A 37 6.00 0.76 -10.94
CA SER A 37 6.20 0.26 -12.31
C SER A 37 5.53 -1.10 -12.53
N PHE A 38 5.58 -2.00 -11.55
CA PHE A 38 4.88 -3.27 -11.60
C PHE A 38 3.35 -3.08 -11.62
N ILE A 39 2.81 -2.17 -10.81
CA ILE A 39 1.38 -1.84 -10.80
C ILE A 39 0.93 -1.25 -12.15
N GLU A 40 1.71 -0.35 -12.75
CA GLU A 40 1.43 0.17 -14.09
C GLU A 40 1.41 -0.96 -15.13
N TYR A 41 2.34 -1.90 -15.03
CA TYR A 41 2.34 -3.08 -15.90
C TYR A 41 1.07 -3.94 -15.72
N VAL A 42 0.62 -4.14 -14.48
CA VAL A 42 -0.65 -4.83 -14.18
C VAL A 42 -1.83 -4.09 -14.81
N ARG A 43 -1.89 -2.75 -14.71
CA ARG A 43 -2.95 -1.92 -15.33
C ARG A 43 -3.01 -2.05 -16.85
N LEU A 44 -1.86 -2.25 -17.50
CA LEU A 44 -1.79 -2.40 -18.96
C LEU A 44 -2.27 -3.76 -19.47
N ILE A 45 -2.04 -4.80 -18.66
CA ILE A 45 -2.28 -6.20 -19.06
C ILE A 45 -3.63 -6.69 -18.60
N LEU A 46 -4.02 -6.40 -17.36
CA LEU A 46 -5.28 -6.86 -16.80
C LEU A 46 -6.39 -5.86 -17.10
N PRO A 47 -7.54 -6.31 -17.60
CA PRO A 47 -8.65 -5.42 -17.88
C PRO A 47 -9.30 -4.87 -16.60
N SER A 48 -9.76 -3.62 -16.66
CA SER A 48 -10.35 -2.91 -15.50
C SER A 48 -11.68 -3.47 -15.01
N PHE A 49 -12.35 -4.31 -15.80
CA PHE A 49 -13.51 -5.07 -15.31
C PHE A 49 -13.11 -6.24 -14.41
N PHE A 50 -11.85 -6.70 -14.49
CA PHE A 50 -11.35 -7.88 -13.77
C PHE A 50 -10.53 -7.54 -12.52
N VAL A 51 -9.74 -6.46 -12.57
CA VAL A 51 -8.87 -6.04 -11.46
C VAL A 51 -9.23 -4.65 -10.91
N GLU A 52 -9.29 -4.53 -9.59
CA GLU A 52 -9.25 -3.26 -8.86
C GLU A 52 -7.88 -3.10 -8.22
N ILE A 53 -7.26 -1.92 -8.39
CA ILE A 53 -6.00 -1.59 -7.72
C ILE A 53 -6.24 -0.41 -6.80
N ARG A 54 -6.06 -0.63 -5.50
CA ARG A 54 -6.15 0.40 -4.47
C ARG A 54 -4.76 0.82 -4.04
N GLU A 55 -4.44 2.07 -4.33
CA GLU A 55 -3.23 2.70 -3.81
C GLU A 55 -3.54 3.40 -2.48
N ALA A 56 -2.52 3.70 -1.69
CA ALA A 56 -2.71 4.52 -0.51
C ALA A 56 -3.36 5.85 -0.93
N ILE A 57 -4.55 6.12 -0.39
CA ILE A 57 -5.30 7.34 -0.71
C ILE A 57 -4.64 8.48 0.06
N TRP A 58 -3.69 9.16 -0.59
CA TRP A 58 -3.23 10.49 -0.20
C TRP A 58 -4.10 11.49 -0.97
N ASN A 59 -5.38 11.62 -0.61
CA ASN A 59 -6.13 12.77 -1.12
C ASN A 59 -5.64 14.00 -0.36
N GLU A 60 -4.59 14.63 -0.93
CA GLU A 60 -3.90 15.82 -0.46
C GLU A 60 -4.80 17.07 -0.40
N SER A 61 -6.03 16.98 -0.91
CA SER A 61 -7.01 18.07 -0.91
C SER A 61 -7.62 18.38 0.47
N ASN A 62 -7.21 17.69 1.54
CA ASN A 62 -7.57 18.04 2.90
C ASN A 62 -6.40 18.75 3.60
N ASN A 63 -6.57 20.05 3.86
CA ASN A 63 -5.57 20.90 4.54
C ASN A 63 -5.04 20.29 5.85
N ALA A 64 -5.86 19.53 6.59
CA ALA A 64 -5.41 18.88 7.82
C ALA A 64 -4.38 17.77 7.56
N ILE A 65 -4.57 16.99 6.49
CA ILE A 65 -3.63 15.93 6.08
C ILE A 65 -2.33 16.57 5.58
N GLU A 66 -2.43 17.62 4.76
CA GLU A 66 -1.26 18.35 4.27
C GLU A 66 -0.45 18.94 5.44
N ASN A 67 -1.12 19.57 6.41
CA ASN A 67 -0.47 20.08 7.61
C ASN A 67 0.17 18.97 8.44
N LEU A 68 -0.49 17.82 8.62
CA LEU A 68 0.09 16.67 9.31
C LEU A 68 1.36 16.17 8.61
N MET A 69 1.36 16.08 7.27
CA MET A 69 2.55 15.69 6.51
C MET A 69 3.69 16.69 6.66
N LYS A 70 3.41 18.00 6.57
CA LYS A 70 4.42 19.05 6.79
C LYS A 70 4.97 18.99 8.22
N SER A 71 4.10 18.85 9.21
CA SER A 71 4.48 18.74 10.61
C SER A 71 5.32 17.49 10.89
N TYR A 72 4.98 16.34 10.29
CA TYR A 72 5.78 15.12 10.38
C TYR A 72 7.17 15.29 9.76
N ASN A 73 7.28 15.98 8.63
CA ASN A 73 8.58 16.27 8.01
C ASN A 73 9.43 17.25 8.85
N GLN A 74 8.80 18.15 9.62
CA GLN A 74 9.47 19.13 10.47
C GLN A 74 9.91 18.55 11.82
N ASP A 75 9.05 17.77 12.47
CA ASP A 75 9.32 17.13 13.76
C ASP A 75 8.69 15.73 13.79
N SER A 76 9.39 14.79 13.20
CA SER A 76 8.95 13.39 13.15
C SER A 76 8.76 12.81 14.55
N LYS A 77 9.58 13.18 15.54
CA LYS A 77 9.43 12.65 16.91
C LYS A 77 8.13 13.10 17.55
N ARG A 78 7.69 14.34 17.33
CA ARG A 78 6.41 14.83 17.87
C ARG A 78 5.19 14.26 17.12
N TRP A 79 5.32 14.04 15.83
CA TRP A 79 4.17 13.78 14.95
C TRP A 79 4.06 12.35 14.44
N SER A 80 5.02 11.46 14.73
CA SER A 80 5.02 10.07 14.25
C SER A 80 3.78 9.29 14.67
N PHE A 81 3.36 9.39 15.93
CA PHE A 81 2.15 8.70 16.39
C PHE A 81 0.90 9.16 15.63
N ALA A 82 0.71 10.48 15.47
CA ALA A 82 -0.42 11.04 14.73
C ALA A 82 -0.39 10.66 13.25
N TYR A 83 0.79 10.73 12.63
CA TYR A 83 1.00 10.34 11.25
C TYR A 83 0.66 8.86 11.04
N GLN A 84 1.20 7.98 11.88
CA GLN A 84 0.97 6.54 11.77
C GLN A 84 -0.49 6.15 12.06
N SER A 85 -1.14 6.81 13.02
CA SER A 85 -2.58 6.65 13.29
C SER A 85 -3.44 7.03 12.08
N PHE A 86 -3.04 8.09 11.37
CA PHE A 86 -3.68 8.47 10.11
C PHE A 86 -3.49 7.40 9.03
N ILE A 87 -2.29 6.82 8.89
CA ILE A 87 -2.05 5.71 7.95
C ILE A 87 -2.98 4.53 8.21
N TYR A 88 -3.18 4.16 9.48
CA TYR A 88 -4.11 3.09 9.85
C TYR A 88 -5.56 3.42 9.51
N THR A 89 -5.99 4.66 9.77
CA THR A 89 -7.32 5.14 9.40
C THR A 89 -7.53 5.14 7.89
N ALA A 90 -6.51 5.53 7.12
CA ALA A 90 -6.54 5.50 5.66
C ALA A 90 -6.64 4.08 5.11
N ASN A 91 -5.89 3.13 5.67
CA ASN A 91 -5.98 1.70 5.35
C ASN A 91 -7.38 1.15 5.64
N LEU A 92 -7.97 1.53 6.78
CA LEU A 92 -9.35 1.14 7.13
C LEU A 92 -10.33 1.67 6.09
N LYS A 93 -10.32 2.97 5.82
CA LYS A 93 -11.21 3.59 4.84
C LYS A 93 -11.08 2.95 3.46
N ARG A 94 -9.85 2.64 3.03
CA ARG A 94 -9.55 1.97 1.76
C ARG A 94 -10.11 0.55 1.73
N ASN A 95 -9.95 -0.23 2.80
CA ASN A 95 -10.38 -1.62 2.86
C ASN A 95 -11.89 -1.80 3.17
N SER A 96 -12.55 -0.78 3.74
CA SER A 96 -14.00 -0.81 3.98
C SER A 96 -14.84 -0.66 2.71
N GLN A 97 -14.25 -0.22 1.59
CA GLN A 97 -14.98 -0.15 0.31
C GLN A 97 -15.18 -1.57 -0.25
N PRO A 98 -16.40 -2.00 -0.59
CA PRO A 98 -16.59 -3.27 -1.28
C PRO A 98 -15.90 -3.24 -2.65
N SER A 99 -15.47 -4.40 -3.13
CA SER A 99 -14.96 -4.57 -4.50
C SER A 99 -15.88 -5.55 -5.22
N ASN A 100 -16.25 -5.21 -6.46
CA ASN A 100 -17.04 -6.09 -7.33
C ASN A 100 -16.16 -6.72 -8.42
N LYS A 101 -14.84 -6.80 -8.18
CA LYS A 101 -13.84 -7.33 -9.13
C LYS A 101 -13.35 -8.68 -8.67
N ASN A 102 -12.86 -9.49 -9.61
CA ASN A 102 -12.29 -10.80 -9.32
C ASN A 102 -10.99 -10.69 -8.51
N ILE A 103 -10.18 -9.65 -8.79
CA ILE A 103 -8.93 -9.40 -8.10
C ILE A 103 -8.94 -7.99 -7.49
N LEU A 104 -8.60 -7.90 -6.20
CA LEU A 104 -8.32 -6.66 -5.51
C LEU A 104 -6.83 -6.62 -5.14
N ILE A 105 -6.12 -5.64 -5.66
CA ILE A 105 -4.69 -5.44 -5.40
C ILE A 105 -4.51 -4.20 -4.53
N GLU A 106 -3.73 -4.30 -3.46
CA GLU A 106 -3.31 -3.17 -2.64
C GLU A 106 -1.83 -2.84 -2.80
N ASN A 107 -1.50 -1.57 -3.06
CA ASN A 107 -0.13 -1.07 -3.05
C ASN A 107 0.28 -0.70 -1.62
N ASN A 108 1.10 -1.57 -1.00
CA ASN A 108 1.32 -1.68 0.44
C ASN A 108 0.04 -1.97 1.24
N SER A 109 0.11 -2.95 2.12
CA SER A 109 -0.98 -3.33 3.04
C SER A 109 -0.85 -2.67 4.42
N ILE A 110 -1.83 -2.99 5.27
CA ILE A 110 -1.73 -2.76 6.70
C ILE A 110 -0.53 -3.50 7.32
N LEU A 111 -0.09 -4.63 6.75
CA LEU A 111 1.06 -5.39 7.22
C LEU A 111 2.34 -4.56 7.13
N THR A 112 2.64 -3.99 5.96
CA THR A 112 3.80 -3.08 5.82
C THR A 112 3.67 -1.83 6.68
N SER A 113 2.44 -1.32 6.84
CA SER A 113 2.18 -0.18 7.72
C SER A 113 2.63 -0.47 9.16
N HIS A 114 2.32 -1.65 9.70
CA HIS A 114 2.72 -2.04 11.07
C HIS A 114 4.12 -2.65 11.12
N GLN A 115 4.35 -3.77 10.45
CA GLN A 115 5.57 -4.58 10.54
C GLN A 115 6.83 -3.84 10.10
N CYS A 116 6.71 -2.90 9.17
CA CYS A 116 7.84 -2.07 8.73
C CYS A 116 7.82 -0.69 9.37
N TYR A 117 6.77 0.11 9.17
CA TYR A 117 6.80 1.52 9.57
C TYR A 117 6.61 1.71 11.08
N THR A 118 5.64 1.06 11.72
CA THR A 118 5.50 1.16 13.19
C THR A 118 6.74 0.61 13.90
N SER A 119 7.27 -0.53 13.46
CA SER A 119 8.52 -1.08 13.99
C SER A 119 9.70 -0.10 13.85
N LEU A 120 9.86 0.53 12.69
CA LEU A 120 10.89 1.55 12.45
C LEU A 120 10.74 2.74 13.40
N LEU A 121 9.51 3.22 13.62
CA LEU A 121 9.24 4.34 14.54
C LEU A 121 9.58 3.98 15.99
N LYS A 122 9.27 2.76 16.41
CA LYS A 122 9.58 2.23 17.74
C LYS A 122 11.09 2.08 17.95
N GLU A 123 11.78 1.42 17.03
CA GLU A 123 13.23 1.22 17.08
C GLU A 123 13.98 2.56 17.04
N GLY A 124 13.51 3.50 16.22
CA GLY A 124 14.06 4.85 16.10
C GLY A 124 13.70 5.78 17.26
N LYS A 125 12.92 5.33 18.25
CA LYS A 125 12.42 6.14 19.39
C LYS A 125 11.68 7.41 18.96
N PHE A 126 10.98 7.33 17.83
CA PHE A 126 10.08 8.38 17.33
C PHE A 126 8.70 8.32 17.98
N ILE A 127 8.36 7.19 18.59
CA ILE A 127 7.17 6.99 19.43
C ILE A 127 7.60 6.40 20.77
N ASN A 128 6.87 6.70 21.83
CA ASN A 128 7.09 6.13 23.15
C ASN A 128 6.35 4.78 23.33
N GLU A 129 6.54 4.15 24.49
CA GLU A 129 5.94 2.83 24.78
C GLU A 129 4.40 2.85 24.74
N ILE A 130 3.77 3.89 25.31
CA ILE A 130 2.31 4.05 25.31
C ILE A 130 1.80 4.23 23.86
N GLU A 131 2.47 5.08 23.08
CA GLU A 131 2.12 5.29 21.67
C GLU A 131 2.28 4.03 20.83
N SER A 132 3.33 3.23 21.09
CA SER A 132 3.52 1.93 20.45
C SER A 132 2.38 0.97 20.80
N GLU A 133 2.04 0.84 22.08
CA GLU A 133 1.00 -0.09 22.53
C GLU A 133 -0.37 0.29 21.95
N LEU A 134 -0.69 1.58 21.88
CA LEU A 134 -1.91 2.06 21.24
C LEU A 134 -1.94 1.72 19.73
N LEU A 135 -0.82 1.85 19.02
CA LEU A 135 -0.74 1.45 17.61
C LEU A 135 -0.87 -0.07 17.44
N ASP A 136 -0.31 -0.87 18.35
CA ASP A 136 -0.43 -2.33 18.34
C ASP A 136 -1.91 -2.75 18.52
N ILE A 137 -2.62 -2.16 19.49
CA ILE A 137 -4.06 -2.39 19.70
C ILE A 137 -4.87 -2.01 18.45
N MET A 138 -4.57 -0.87 17.83
CA MET A 138 -5.23 -0.47 16.59
C MET A 138 -4.98 -1.48 15.47
N TYR A 139 -3.75 -1.96 15.31
CA TYR A 139 -3.38 -2.93 14.29
C TYR A 139 -4.12 -4.25 14.45
N GLU A 140 -4.20 -4.79 15.68
CA GLU A 140 -4.91 -6.04 15.96
C GLU A 140 -6.37 -6.01 15.50
N GLU A 141 -7.05 -4.88 15.66
CA GLU A 141 -8.43 -4.70 15.19
C GLU A 141 -8.55 -4.55 13.67
N LEU A 142 -7.53 -3.99 13.01
CA LEU A 142 -7.51 -3.79 11.57
C LEU A 142 -7.14 -5.08 10.82
N GLU A 143 -6.14 -5.82 11.29
CA GLU A 143 -5.67 -7.06 10.68
C GLU A 143 -6.78 -8.11 10.59
N LYS A 144 -7.64 -8.21 11.62
CA LYS A 144 -8.82 -9.09 11.61
C LYS A 144 -9.76 -8.83 10.42
N LYS A 145 -9.81 -7.59 9.94
CA LYS A 145 -10.68 -7.14 8.84
C LYS A 145 -9.97 -7.12 7.48
N MET A 146 -8.64 -7.18 7.47
CA MET A 146 -7.79 -7.03 6.28
C MET A 146 -6.95 -8.28 6.06
N LYS A 147 -7.59 -9.34 5.54
CA LYS A 147 -6.91 -10.57 5.14
C LYS A 147 -6.53 -10.53 3.66
N TYR A 148 -5.35 -11.05 3.36
CA TYR A 148 -4.83 -11.19 2.00
C TYR A 148 -4.68 -12.67 1.66
N ASP A 149 -5.08 -13.05 0.45
CA ASP A 149 -4.90 -14.40 -0.08
C ASP A 149 -3.49 -14.61 -0.64
N LEU A 150 -2.85 -13.53 -1.11
CA LEU A 150 -1.49 -13.54 -1.66
C LEU A 150 -0.71 -12.27 -1.30
N ILE A 151 0.59 -12.43 -1.04
CA ILE A 151 1.54 -11.32 -0.91
C ILE A 151 2.59 -11.45 -2.01
N ILE A 152 2.72 -10.41 -2.84
CA ILE A 152 3.77 -10.30 -3.85
C ILE A 152 4.82 -9.34 -3.32
N TYR A 153 5.97 -9.88 -2.90
CA TYR A 153 7.10 -9.08 -2.43
C TYR A 153 8.09 -8.77 -3.55
N ILE A 154 8.17 -7.50 -3.95
CA ILE A 154 9.15 -7.00 -4.90
C ILE A 154 10.47 -6.78 -4.15
N ARG A 155 11.22 -7.86 -4.05
CA ARG A 155 12.56 -7.89 -3.44
C ARG A 155 13.53 -7.07 -4.28
N THR A 156 14.22 -6.13 -3.64
CA THR A 156 15.25 -5.30 -4.27
C THR A 156 16.27 -4.93 -3.22
N ASP A 157 17.53 -4.83 -3.63
CA ASP A 157 18.61 -4.40 -2.75
C ASP A 157 18.35 -2.97 -2.21
N PRO A 158 18.61 -2.68 -0.92
CA PRO A 158 18.39 -1.36 -0.34
C PRO A 158 19.18 -0.24 -1.03
N ILE A 159 20.40 -0.51 -1.49
CA ILE A 159 21.25 0.46 -2.18
C ILE A 159 20.60 0.81 -3.52
N THR A 160 20.17 -0.20 -4.28
CA THR A 160 19.42 0.01 -5.53
C THR A 160 18.12 0.79 -5.30
N CYS A 161 17.39 0.49 -4.22
CA CYS A 161 16.18 1.23 -3.87
C CYS A 161 16.46 2.72 -3.63
N PHE A 162 17.53 3.01 -2.87
CA PHE A 162 17.96 4.36 -2.55
C PHE A 162 18.40 5.13 -3.81
N GLU A 163 19.24 4.53 -4.66
CA GLU A 163 19.68 5.14 -5.92
C GLU A 163 18.50 5.52 -6.82
N ARG A 164 17.50 4.62 -6.94
CA ARG A 164 16.28 4.89 -7.71
C ARG A 164 15.44 6.00 -7.10
N TYR A 165 15.35 6.06 -5.77
CA TYR A 165 14.65 7.12 -5.06
C TYR A 165 15.29 8.48 -5.32
N ILE A 166 16.62 8.59 -5.15
CA ILE A 166 17.37 9.83 -5.40
C ILE A 166 17.28 10.22 -6.88
N LYS A 167 17.41 9.29 -7.82
CA LYS A 167 17.27 9.60 -9.26
C LYS A 167 15.90 10.21 -9.59
N LYS A 168 14.84 9.82 -8.89
CA LYS A 168 13.47 10.31 -9.12
C LYS A 168 13.19 11.65 -8.42
N HIS A 169 13.80 11.91 -7.27
CA HIS A 169 13.43 13.04 -6.38
C HIS A 169 14.58 14.00 -6.03
N GLY A 170 15.81 13.66 -6.40
CA GLY A 170 17.02 14.42 -6.09
C GLY A 170 17.24 15.70 -6.90
N ASN A 171 16.38 15.99 -7.88
CA ASN A 171 16.40 17.27 -8.62
C ASN A 171 15.45 18.33 -8.02
N SER A 172 15.03 18.15 -6.77
CA SER A 172 14.08 19.03 -6.07
C SER A 172 14.64 19.53 -4.74
N GLN A 173 15.88 20.05 -4.76
CA GLN A 173 16.46 20.87 -3.70
C GLN A 173 16.69 22.28 -4.21
#